data_AF-A0A090X542-F1
#
_entry.id   AF-A0A090X542-F1
#
_cell.length_a   1.000
_cell.length_b   1.000
_cell.length_c   1.000
_cell.angle_alpha   90.00
_cell.angle_beta   90.00
_cell.angle_gamma   90.00
#
_symmetry.space_group_name_H-M   'P 1'
#
loop_
_entity.id
_entity.type
_entity.pdbx_description
1 polymer ?
#
loop_
_entity_poly.entity_id
_entity_poly.type
_entity_poly.pdbx_seq_one_letter_code
_entity_poly.pdbx_strand_id
1 'polypeptide(L)'
;MAIISFAGFTLLVALIAWWSTRKTDETSSDGYFLGGRSLTGPVIAGSLLLTNLSTEQIVGMNGVSFRDGAPIMAYEVLAAIAMVFTAFVLLPKYLKSGIATIPQFLENRYGKTTKTIVSLLFLLGYAISMLPTVLYSGALALNTMFDIPEMIGMGARSYALGYCNFYWGLLVVFMLFLEALKLLQYQILLMP
;
A
#
# COMPACT_ATOMS: atom_id res chain seq x y z
N MET A 1 18.93 12.35 18.23
CA MET A 1 17.68 13.12 18.07
C MET A 1 16.70 12.46 17.10
N ALA A 2 17.12 12.07 15.89
CA ALA A 2 16.23 11.46 14.88
C ALA A 2 15.44 10.22 15.36
N ILE A 3 16.09 9.29 16.07
CA ILE A 3 15.45 8.07 16.61
C ILE A 3 14.35 8.41 17.62
N ILE A 4 14.61 9.37 18.51
CA ILE A 4 13.67 9.78 19.56
C ILE A 4 12.45 10.47 18.93
N SER A 5 12.66 11.36 17.94
CA SER A 5 11.55 12.00 17.22
C SER A 5 10.73 10.99 16.42
N PHE A 6 11.37 10.01 15.77
CA PHE A 6 10.67 8.97 15.02
C PHE A 6 9.85 8.06 15.93
N ALA A 7 10.43 7.58 17.03
CA ALA A 7 9.74 6.76 18.01
C ALA A 7 8.59 7.53 18.67
N GLY A 8 8.81 8.80 19.03
CA GLY A 8 7.79 9.66 19.60
C GLY A 8 6.61 9.90 18.65
N PHE A 9 6.88 10.22 17.38
CA PHE A 9 5.83 10.39 16.38
C PHE A 9 5.07 9.09 16.10
N THR A 10 5.79 7.97 15.94
CA THR A 10 5.18 6.66 15.71
C THR A 10 4.29 6.23 16.88
N LEU A 11 4.74 6.43 18.12
CA LEU A 11 3.94 6.15 19.31
C LEU A 11 2.71 7.04 19.39
N LEU A 12 2.85 8.33 19.08
CA LEU A 12 1.72 9.27 19.06
C LEU A 12 0.66 8.81 18.05
N VAL A 13 1.07 8.48 16.82
CA VAL A 13 0.16 7.98 15.78
C VAL A 13 -0.48 6.66 16.22
N ALA A 14 0.29 5.73 16.78
CA ALA A 14 -0.22 4.46 17.27
C ALA A 14 -1.25 4.64 18.41
N LEU A 15 -1.00 5.59 19.33
CA LEU A 15 -1.93 5.90 20.42
C LEU A 15 -3.21 6.55 19.91
N ILE A 16 -3.11 7.49 18.95
CA ILE A 16 -4.28 8.11 18.32
C ILE A 16 -5.09 7.04 17.56
N ALA A 17 -4.42 6.20 16.77
CA ALA A 17 -5.06 5.11 16.04
C ALA A 17 -5.78 4.15 17.01
N TRP A 18 -5.09 3.68 18.05
CA TRP A 18 -5.67 2.80 19.06
C TRP A 18 -6.87 3.44 19.78
N TRP A 19 -6.76 4.71 20.16
CA TRP A 19 -7.85 5.43 20.81
C TRP A 19 -9.05 5.65 19.90
N SER A 20 -8.81 5.87 18.60
CA SER A 20 -9.86 6.02 17.59
C SER A 20 -10.55 4.70 17.29
N THR A 21 -9.79 3.61 17.14
CA THR A 21 -10.31 2.26 16.82
C THR A 21 -11.02 1.60 18.01
N ARG A 22 -10.77 2.02 19.26
CA ARG A 22 -11.50 1.42 20.41
C ARG A 22 -13.02 1.68 20.41
N LYS A 23 -13.48 2.65 19.61
CA LYS A 23 -14.89 3.05 19.52
C LYS A 23 -15.59 2.48 18.28
N THR A 24 -14.87 1.81 17.39
CA THR A 24 -15.48 1.16 16.21
C THR A 24 -15.95 -0.24 16.56
N ASP A 25 -17.16 -0.57 16.13
CA ASP A 25 -17.76 -1.88 16.36
C ASP A 25 -17.28 -2.87 15.29
N GLU A 26 -16.06 -3.40 15.47
CA GLU A 26 -15.40 -4.32 14.52
C GLU A 26 -16.05 -5.72 14.48
N THR A 27 -17.07 -5.97 15.31
CA THR A 27 -17.72 -7.28 15.46
C THR A 27 -18.73 -7.60 14.35
N SER A 28 -19.20 -6.58 13.63
CA SER A 28 -20.12 -6.71 12.49
C SER A 28 -19.43 -6.42 11.16
N SER A 29 -19.86 -7.07 10.07
CA SER A 29 -19.34 -6.85 8.71
C SER A 29 -19.42 -5.40 8.27
N ASP A 30 -20.50 -4.71 8.63
CA ASP A 30 -20.69 -3.30 8.32
C ASP A 30 -19.73 -2.40 9.13
N GLY A 31 -19.41 -2.78 10.36
CA GLY A 31 -18.41 -2.07 11.16
C GLY A 31 -17.00 -2.23 10.61
N TYR A 32 -16.58 -3.47 10.30
CA TYR A 32 -15.23 -3.78 9.80
C TYR A 32 -15.00 -3.31 8.35
N PHE A 33 -15.96 -3.52 7.43
CA PHE A 33 -15.79 -3.19 6.01
C PHE A 33 -16.29 -1.81 5.61
N LEU A 34 -17.32 -1.26 6.28
CA LEU A 34 -17.92 0.03 5.90
C LEU A 34 -17.58 1.16 6.89
N GLY A 35 -16.78 0.91 7.93
CA GLY A 35 -16.46 1.91 8.95
C GLY A 35 -17.72 2.46 9.64
N GLY A 36 -18.77 1.63 9.77
CA GLY A 36 -20.07 2.01 10.31
C GLY A 36 -20.82 3.06 9.49
N ARG A 37 -20.51 3.22 8.19
CA ARG A 37 -21.12 4.21 7.27
C ARG A 37 -20.96 5.67 7.74
N SER A 38 -20.02 5.93 8.64
CA SER A 38 -19.78 7.23 9.28
C SER A 38 -18.76 8.09 8.53
N LEU A 39 -18.10 7.54 7.51
CA LEU A 39 -17.02 8.18 6.78
C LEU A 39 -17.57 9.30 5.86
N THR A 40 -17.07 10.52 6.07
CA THR A 40 -17.43 11.68 5.24
C THR A 40 -16.60 11.71 3.95
N GLY A 41 -17.14 12.33 2.89
CA GLY A 41 -16.50 12.41 1.57
C GLY A 41 -15.04 12.87 1.58
N PRO A 42 -14.65 13.91 2.34
CA PRO A 42 -13.25 14.33 2.45
C PRO A 42 -12.32 13.27 3.06
N VAL A 43 -12.80 12.50 4.05
CA VAL A 43 -12.01 11.43 4.69
C VAL A 43 -11.76 10.30 3.70
N ILE A 44 -12.78 9.95 2.90
CA ILE A 44 -12.64 8.94 1.83
C ILE A 44 -11.65 9.40 0.77
N ALA A 45 -11.78 10.65 0.29
CA ALA A 45 -10.86 11.21 -0.69
C ALA A 45 -9.41 11.26 -0.16
N GLY A 46 -9.22 11.69 1.08
CA GLY A 46 -7.92 11.72 1.74
C GLY A 46 -7.30 10.32 1.87
N SER A 47 -8.09 9.31 2.28
CA SER A 47 -7.63 7.92 2.37
C SER A 47 -7.22 7.35 1.01
N LEU A 48 -8.00 7.61 -0.04
CA LEU A 48 -7.67 7.18 -1.41
C LEU A 48 -6.37 7.83 -1.91
N LEU A 49 -6.18 9.13 -1.65
CA LEU A 49 -4.93 9.82 -1.99
C LEU A 49 -3.73 9.25 -1.21
N LEU A 50 -3.88 9.04 0.10
CA LEU A 50 -2.83 8.46 0.95
C LEU A 50 -2.48 7.02 0.53
N THR A 51 -3.45 6.26 0.02
CA THR A 51 -3.23 4.89 -0.48
C THR A 51 -2.38 4.88 -1.76
N ASN A 52 -2.42 5.97 -2.53
CA ASN A 52 -1.58 6.11 -3.72
C ASN A 52 -0.13 6.50 -3.38
N LEU A 53 0.11 7.13 -2.23
CA LEU A 53 1.44 7.55 -1.80
C LEU A 53 2.24 6.38 -1.21
N SER A 54 3.39 6.09 -1.81
CA SER A 54 4.31 5.04 -1.36
C SER A 54 5.75 5.55 -1.18
N THR A 55 6.59 4.76 -0.53
CA THR A 55 8.03 5.04 -0.39
C THR A 55 8.75 5.11 -1.72
N GLU A 56 8.26 4.38 -2.73
CA GLU A 56 8.76 4.48 -4.10
C GLU A 56 8.56 5.89 -4.65
N GLN A 57 7.39 6.48 -4.46
CA GLN A 57 7.12 7.84 -4.94
C GLN A 57 7.94 8.88 -4.17
N ILE A 58 8.04 8.75 -2.85
CA ILE A 58 8.72 9.73 -1.99
C ILE A 58 10.25 9.66 -2.12
N VAL A 59 10.82 8.47 -2.27
CA VAL A 59 12.28 8.28 -2.27
C VAL A 59 12.80 8.03 -3.68
N GLY A 60 12.15 7.12 -4.40
CA GLY A 60 12.54 6.72 -5.74
C GLY A 60 12.34 7.84 -6.76
N MET A 61 11.11 8.33 -6.92
CA MET A 61 10.83 9.39 -7.89
C MET A 61 11.55 10.70 -7.56
N ASN A 62 11.67 11.09 -6.29
CA ASN A 62 12.47 12.26 -5.92
C ASN A 62 13.96 12.09 -6.28
N GLY A 63 14.51 10.88 -6.13
CA GLY A 63 15.88 10.56 -6.57
C GLY A 63 16.05 10.69 -8.09
N VAL A 64 15.05 10.24 -8.86
CA VAL A 64 15.03 10.41 -10.33
C VAL A 64 14.88 11.89 -10.70
N SER A 65 13.98 12.62 -10.05
CA SER A 65 13.83 14.08 -10.24
C SER A 65 15.11 14.85 -9.95
N PHE A 66 15.87 14.45 -8.93
CA PHE A 66 17.13 15.10 -8.59
C PHE A 66 18.21 14.89 -9.66
N ARG A 67 18.24 13.70 -10.28
CA ARG A 67 19.22 13.36 -11.32
C ARG A 67 18.84 13.87 -12.71
N ASP A 68 17.60 13.62 -13.10
CA ASP A 68 17.11 13.75 -14.48
C ASP A 68 16.19 14.98 -14.64
N GLY A 69 15.85 15.66 -13.53
CA GLY A 69 15.08 16.90 -13.50
C GLY A 69 13.57 16.71 -13.51
N ALA A 70 12.86 17.75 -13.94
CA ALA A 70 11.39 17.81 -14.04
C ALA A 70 10.68 16.83 -15.01
N PRO A 71 11.31 16.15 -16.01
CA PRO A 71 10.58 15.32 -16.98
C PRO A 71 9.71 14.21 -16.37
N ILE A 72 10.07 13.67 -15.20
CA ILE A 72 9.28 12.63 -14.51
C ILE A 72 7.87 13.12 -14.15
N MET A 73 7.69 14.44 -13.94
CA MET A 73 6.36 15.02 -13.64
C MET A 73 5.36 14.84 -14.80
N ALA A 74 5.83 14.71 -16.04
CA ALA A 74 4.94 14.47 -17.17
C ALA A 74 4.18 13.14 -17.04
N TYR A 75 4.83 12.12 -16.45
CA TYR A 75 4.20 10.83 -16.19
C TYR A 75 3.05 10.95 -15.20
N GLU A 76 3.27 11.63 -14.08
CA GLU A 76 2.29 11.83 -13.01
C GLU A 76 1.10 12.69 -13.48
N VAL A 77 1.36 13.77 -14.20
CA VAL A 77 0.30 14.65 -14.73
C VAL A 77 -0.57 13.92 -15.75
N LEU A 78 0.05 13.14 -16.65
CA LEU A 78 -0.69 12.35 -17.64
C LEU A 78 -1.51 11.24 -16.96
N ALA A 79 -0.95 10.57 -15.95
CA ALA A 79 -1.65 9.57 -15.17
C ALA A 79 -2.87 10.15 -14.44
N ALA A 80 -2.74 11.34 -13.84
CA ALA A 80 -3.85 12.03 -13.18
C ALA A 80 -4.99 12.35 -14.17
N ILE A 81 -4.66 12.87 -15.36
CA ILE A 81 -5.66 13.15 -16.41
C ILE A 81 -6.35 11.86 -16.87
N ALA A 82 -5.57 10.80 -17.12
CA ALA A 82 -6.10 9.50 -17.53
C ALA A 82 -6.99 8.88 -16.44
N MET A 83 -6.65 9.07 -15.16
CA MET A 83 -7.44 8.60 -14.03
C MET A 83 -8.79 9.32 -13.93
N VAL A 84 -8.81 10.64 -14.09
CA VAL A 84 -10.07 11.42 -14.12
C VAL A 84 -10.96 10.95 -15.27
N PHE A 85 -10.40 10.80 -16.47
CA PHE A 85 -11.16 10.28 -17.62
C PHE A 85 -11.72 8.87 -17.36
N THR A 86 -10.89 7.98 -16.84
CA THR A 86 -11.26 6.61 -16.47
C THR A 86 -12.36 6.62 -15.40
N ALA A 87 -12.29 7.49 -14.40
CA ALA A 87 -13.30 7.63 -13.37
C ALA A 87 -14.66 8.04 -13.95
N PHE A 88 -14.72 8.97 -14.92
CA PHE A 88 -16.00 9.34 -15.53
C PHE A 88 -16.55 8.29 -16.49
N VAL A 89 -15.70 7.55 -17.20
CA VAL A 89 -16.14 6.64 -18.27
C VAL A 89 -16.35 5.20 -17.78
N LEU A 90 -15.44 4.69 -16.95
CA LEU A 90 -15.39 3.29 -16.55
C LEU A 90 -16.06 3.03 -15.19
N LEU A 91 -15.88 3.92 -14.21
CA LEU A 91 -16.50 3.79 -12.89
C LEU A 91 -18.03 3.59 -12.95
N PRO A 92 -18.82 4.41 -13.69
CA PRO A 92 -20.27 4.21 -13.72
C PRO A 92 -20.68 2.89 -14.39
N LYS A 93 -19.85 2.36 -15.31
CA LYS A 93 -20.11 1.07 -15.96
C LYS A 93 -19.83 -0.08 -14.99
N TYR A 94 -18.72 -0.02 -14.26
CA TYR A 94 -18.33 -1.06 -13.31
C TYR A 94 -19.28 -1.13 -12.11
N LEU A 95 -19.66 0.02 -11.53
CA LEU A 95 -20.60 0.07 -10.41
C LEU A 95 -21.98 -0.48 -10.79
N LYS A 96 -22.49 -0.20 -11.99
CA LYS A 96 -23.76 -0.75 -12.48
C LYS A 96 -23.75 -2.27 -12.67
N SER A 97 -22.58 -2.85 -12.96
CA SER A 97 -22.43 -4.30 -13.19
C SER A 97 -22.21 -5.11 -11.91
N GLY A 98 -22.05 -4.46 -10.75
CA GLY A 98 -21.77 -5.13 -9.47
C GLY A 98 -20.40 -5.80 -9.40
N ILE A 99 -19.48 -5.43 -10.30
CA ILE A 99 -18.14 -6.03 -10.40
C ILE A 99 -17.18 -5.23 -9.51
N ALA A 100 -16.50 -5.92 -8.59
CA ALA A 100 -15.62 -5.29 -7.62
C ALA A 100 -14.16 -5.23 -8.07
N THR A 101 -13.72 -6.13 -8.97
CA THR A 101 -12.31 -6.24 -9.37
C THR A 101 -12.14 -6.39 -10.88
N ILE A 102 -11.00 -5.95 -11.43
CA ILE A 102 -10.68 -6.09 -12.86
C ILE A 102 -10.65 -7.57 -13.30
N PRO A 103 -10.04 -8.52 -12.57
CA PRO A 103 -10.10 -9.92 -12.96
C PRO A 103 -11.53 -10.49 -13.01
N GLN A 104 -12.42 -10.03 -12.11
CA GLN A 104 -13.83 -10.42 -12.14
C GLN A 104 -14.56 -9.82 -13.36
N PHE A 105 -14.18 -8.61 -13.80
CA PHE A 105 -14.68 -8.05 -15.06
C PHE A 105 -14.31 -8.94 -16.26
N LEU A 106 -13.06 -9.40 -16.29
CA LEU A 106 -12.58 -10.29 -17.35
C LEU A 106 -13.22 -11.69 -17.27
N GLU A 107 -13.53 -12.18 -16.07
CA GLU A 107 -14.30 -13.42 -15.89
C GLU A 107 -15.65 -13.34 -16.58
N ASN A 108 -16.41 -12.27 -16.35
CA ASN A 108 -17.74 -12.10 -16.92
C ASN A 108 -17.70 -11.97 -18.45
N ARG A 109 -16.62 -11.43 -19.02
CA ARG A 109 -16.50 -11.20 -20.46
C ARG A 109 -15.87 -12.36 -21.23
N TYR A 110 -14.89 -13.05 -20.64
CA TYR A 110 -14.02 -14.02 -21.31
C TYR A 110 -13.94 -15.38 -20.61
N GLY A 111 -14.50 -15.51 -19.40
CA GLY A 111 -14.58 -16.75 -18.64
C GLY A 111 -13.50 -16.91 -17.56
N LYS A 112 -13.63 -18.01 -16.80
CA LYS A 112 -12.81 -18.29 -15.60
C LYS A 112 -11.31 -18.43 -15.89
N THR A 113 -10.95 -19.03 -17.02
CA THR A 113 -9.55 -19.23 -17.40
C THR A 113 -8.80 -17.91 -17.53
N THR A 114 -9.40 -16.92 -18.19
CA THR A 114 -8.81 -15.57 -18.35
C THR A 114 -8.65 -14.86 -17.01
N LYS A 115 -9.64 -14.98 -16.11
CA LYS A 115 -9.50 -14.45 -14.74
C LYS A 115 -8.30 -15.03 -14.03
N THR A 116 -8.12 -16.36 -14.04
CA THR A 116 -7.00 -17.00 -13.34
C THR A 116 -5.66 -16.53 -13.90
N ILE A 117 -5.51 -16.48 -15.23
CA ILE A 117 -4.27 -16.01 -15.87
C ILE A 117 -4.00 -14.56 -15.48
N VAL A 118 -4.98 -13.67 -15.57
CA VAL A 118 -4.79 -12.25 -15.29
C VAL A 118 -4.55 -11.99 -13.81
N SER A 119 -5.27 -12.67 -12.90
CA SER A 119 -4.99 -12.61 -11.47
C SER A 119 -3.57 -13.08 -11.15
N LEU A 120 -3.09 -14.14 -11.81
CA LEU A 120 -1.72 -14.62 -11.64
C LEU A 120 -0.70 -13.59 -12.14
N LEU A 121 -0.94 -12.98 -13.30
CA LEU A 121 -0.09 -11.92 -13.85
C LEU A 121 -0.03 -10.70 -12.92
N PHE A 122 -1.16 -10.26 -12.37
CA PHE A 122 -1.18 -9.18 -11.38
C PHE A 122 -0.39 -9.56 -10.13
N LEU A 123 -0.60 -10.76 -9.58
CA LEU A 123 0.07 -11.21 -8.37
C LEU A 123 1.58 -11.31 -8.56
N LEU A 124 2.03 -11.85 -9.70
CA LEU A 124 3.44 -11.90 -10.07
C LEU A 124 4.03 -10.49 -10.28
N GLY A 125 3.30 -9.60 -10.96
CA GLY A 125 3.71 -8.20 -11.13
C GLY A 125 3.88 -7.49 -9.79
N TYR A 126 2.96 -7.71 -8.85
CA TYR A 126 3.09 -7.19 -7.49
C TYR A 126 4.29 -7.78 -6.75
N ALA A 127 4.46 -9.10 -6.79
CA ALA A 127 5.51 -9.81 -6.06
C ALA A 127 6.92 -9.49 -6.57
N ILE A 128 7.10 -9.34 -7.88
CA ILE A 128 8.41 -9.20 -8.52
C ILE A 128 8.77 -7.73 -8.76
N SER A 129 7.80 -6.85 -9.01
CA SER A 129 8.07 -5.46 -9.39
C SER A 129 7.74 -4.47 -8.27
N MET A 130 6.49 -4.46 -7.79
CA MET A 130 6.04 -3.46 -6.82
C MET A 130 6.64 -3.68 -5.43
N LEU A 131 6.47 -4.88 -4.86
CA LEU A 131 6.93 -5.17 -3.50
C LEU A 131 8.44 -4.93 -3.32
N PRO A 132 9.33 -5.42 -4.20
CA PRO A 132 10.76 -5.18 -4.03
C PRO A 132 11.14 -3.70 -4.11
N THR A 133 10.51 -2.93 -5.00
CA THR A 133 10.78 -1.49 -5.17
C THR A 133 10.35 -0.70 -3.93
N VAL A 134 9.18 -0.98 -3.39
CA VAL A 134 8.66 -0.34 -2.17
C VAL A 134 9.52 -0.71 -0.95
N LEU A 135 9.86 -1.99 -0.80
CA LEU A 135 10.71 -2.46 0.30
C LEU A 135 12.11 -1.84 0.25
N TYR A 136 12.74 -1.84 -0.92
CA TYR A 136 14.07 -1.27 -1.11
C TYR A 136 14.10 0.24 -0.85
N SER A 137 13.16 0.99 -1.42
CA SER A 137 13.06 2.44 -1.21
C SER A 137 12.78 2.79 0.26
N GLY A 138 11.95 2.00 0.94
CA GLY A 138 11.70 2.13 2.37
C GLY A 138 12.94 1.87 3.21
N ALA A 139 13.66 0.76 2.94
CA ALA A 139 14.91 0.44 3.62
C ALA A 139 15.98 1.52 3.38
N LEU A 140 16.08 2.06 2.17
CA LEU A 140 17.00 3.14 1.83
C LEU A 140 16.68 4.42 2.63
N ALA A 141 15.41 4.80 2.74
CA ALA A 141 14.99 5.93 3.55
C ALA A 141 15.38 5.76 5.02
N LEU A 142 15.12 4.59 5.62
CA LEU A 142 15.47 4.34 7.02
C LEU A 142 16.98 4.33 7.24
N ASN A 143 17.76 3.70 6.35
CA ASN A 143 19.21 3.68 6.44
C ASN A 143 19.80 5.09 6.40
N THR A 144 19.28 5.96 5.54
CA THR A 144 19.75 7.34 5.40
C THR A 144 19.29 8.24 6.54
N MET A 145 18.07 8.04 7.06
CA MET A 145 17.53 8.86 8.16
C MET A 145 18.16 8.54 9.52
N PHE A 146 18.54 7.29 9.77
CA PHE A 146 19.09 6.85 11.06
C PHE A 146 20.60 6.59 11.05
N ASP A 147 21.25 6.72 9.90
CA ASP A 147 22.66 6.34 9.69
C ASP A 147 23.00 4.96 10.26
N ILE A 148 22.14 4.00 9.90
CA ILE A 148 22.22 2.60 10.36
C ILE A 148 23.61 1.97 10.13
N PRO A 149 24.34 2.24 9.01
CA PRO A 149 25.69 1.72 8.82
C PRO A 149 26.66 2.11 9.95
N GLU A 150 26.62 3.36 10.41
CA GLU A 150 27.46 3.84 11.51
C GLU A 150 27.00 3.26 12.85
N MET A 151 25.68 3.16 13.07
CA MET A 151 25.13 2.60 14.31
C MET A 151 25.48 1.13 14.56
N ILE A 152 25.51 0.31 13.51
CA ILE A 152 25.77 -1.13 13.61
C ILE A 152 27.28 -1.43 13.44
N GLY A 153 28.12 -0.42 13.18
CA GLY A 153 29.56 -0.58 12.98
C GLY A 153 29.90 -1.35 11.70
N MET A 154 29.00 -1.37 10.72
CA MET A 154 29.22 -2.05 9.45
C MET A 154 29.98 -1.13 8.49
N GLY A 155 31.23 -1.48 8.20
CA GLY A 155 32.14 -0.67 7.38
C GLY A 155 31.69 -0.43 5.92
N ALA A 156 30.67 -1.14 5.43
CA ALA A 156 30.12 -0.93 4.09
C ALA A 156 28.59 -0.77 4.10
N ARG A 157 28.13 0.38 3.60
CA ARG A 157 26.71 0.79 3.53
C ARG A 157 25.83 -0.22 2.77
N SER A 158 26.39 -0.98 1.84
CA SER A 158 25.71 -2.02 1.09
C SER A 158 25.23 -3.18 1.97
N TYR A 159 26.01 -3.58 2.98
CA TYR A 159 25.61 -4.64 3.91
C TYR A 159 24.47 -4.16 4.82
N ALA A 160 24.55 -2.94 5.33
CA ALA A 160 23.49 -2.34 6.15
C ALA A 160 22.14 -2.26 5.41
N LEU A 161 22.17 -1.85 4.15
CA LEU A 161 21.00 -1.84 3.27
C LEU A 161 20.43 -3.26 3.07
N GLY A 162 21.30 -4.25 2.82
CA GLY A 162 20.91 -5.65 2.66
C GLY A 162 20.22 -6.22 3.90
N TYR A 163 20.80 -6.01 5.08
CA TYR A 163 20.20 -6.43 6.35
C TYR A 163 18.86 -5.72 6.60
N CYS A 164 18.81 -4.40 6.45
CA CYS A 164 17.59 -3.63 6.65
C CYS A 164 16.48 -4.09 5.69
N ASN A 165 16.79 -4.28 4.41
CA ASN A 165 15.82 -4.76 3.42
C ASN A 165 15.33 -6.18 3.73
N PHE A 166 16.21 -7.06 4.21
CA PHE A 166 15.83 -8.43 4.60
C PHE A 166 14.88 -8.43 5.81
N TYR A 167 15.21 -7.72 6.89
CA TYR A 167 14.36 -7.66 8.08
C TYR A 167 13.05 -6.92 7.81
N TRP A 168 13.09 -5.83 7.03
CA TRP A 168 11.90 -5.08 6.64
C TRP A 168 10.98 -5.91 5.74
N GLY A 169 11.56 -6.62 4.76
CA GLY A 169 10.84 -7.57 3.92
C GLY A 169 10.20 -8.70 4.71
N LEU A 170 10.92 -9.29 5.67
CA LEU A 170 10.37 -10.33 6.55
C LEU A 170 9.18 -9.81 7.37
N LEU A 171 9.28 -8.59 7.91
CA LEU A 171 8.21 -7.96 8.69
C LEU A 171 6.97 -7.72 7.83
N VAL A 172 7.13 -7.21 6.61
CA VAL A 172 6.02 -6.99 5.68
C VAL A 172 5.36 -8.31 5.27
N VAL A 173 6.14 -9.35 4.95
CA VAL A 173 5.60 -10.68 4.65
C VAL A 173 4.81 -11.24 5.84
N PHE A 174 5.33 -11.07 7.06
CA PHE A 174 4.64 -11.47 8.28
C PHE A 174 3.32 -10.71 8.49
N MET A 175 3.31 -9.39 8.26
CA MET A 175 2.09 -8.58 8.34
C MET A 175 1.03 -9.01 7.32
N LEU A 176 1.44 -9.22 6.06
CA LEU A 176 0.55 -9.71 5.01
C LEU A 176 -0.02 -11.09 5.35
N PHE A 177 0.79 -11.96 5.96
CA PHE A 177 0.32 -13.26 6.43
C PHE A 177 -0.72 -13.11 7.56
N LEU A 178 -0.51 -12.22 8.53
CA LEU A 178 -1.48 -11.95 9.59
C LEU A 178 -2.79 -11.37 9.04
N GLU A 179 -2.73 -10.46 8.07
CA GLU A 179 -3.93 -9.93 7.39
C GLU A 179 -4.68 -11.03 6.63
N ALA A 180 -3.96 -11.88 5.90
CA ALA A 180 -4.56 -13.01 5.21
C ALA A 180 -5.27 -13.96 6.18
N LEU A 181 -4.67 -14.22 7.34
CA LEU A 181 -5.26 -15.06 8.39
C LEU A 181 -6.52 -14.42 9.01
N LYS A 182 -6.51 -13.12 9.26
CA LYS A 182 -7.69 -12.37 9.71
C LYS A 182 -8.82 -12.43 8.68
N LEU A 183 -8.53 -12.25 7.39
CA LEU A 183 -9.52 -12.33 6.32
C LEU A 183 -10.12 -13.73 6.19
N LEU A 184 -9.32 -14.78 6.35
CA LEU A 184 -9.79 -16.17 6.38
C LEU A 184 -10.74 -16.43 7.56
N GLN A 185 -10.38 -15.98 8.77
CA GLN A 185 -11.25 -16.08 9.93
C GLN A 185 -12.58 -15.34 9.71
N TYR A 186 -12.53 -14.16 9.08
CA TYR A 186 -13.71 -13.37 8.77
C TYR A 186 -14.63 -14.03 7.73
N GLN A 187 -14.07 -14.62 6.67
CA GLN A 187 -14.83 -15.41 5.70
C GLN A 187 -15.49 -16.63 6.31
N ILE A 188 -14.82 -17.31 7.26
CA ILE A 188 -15.39 -18.46 7.96
C ILE A 188 -16.51 -18.03 8.90
N LEU A 189 -16.38 -16.89 9.59
CA LEU A 189 -17.40 -16.36 10.51
C LEU A 189 -18.67 -15.86 9.79
N LEU A 190 -18.55 -15.51 8.50
CA LEU A 190 -19.64 -15.00 7.66
C LEU A 190 -20.20 -16.00 6.66
N MET A 191 -19.70 -17.23 6.65
CA MET A 191 -20.37 -18.34 5.97
C MET A 191 -21.57 -18.75 6.84
N PRO A 192 -22.82 -18.57 6.37
CA PRO A 192 -24.00 -19.15 7.04
C PRO A 192 -23.98 -20.68 6.99
#